data_AF-A0A949Y821-F1
#
_entry.id   AF-A0A949Y821-F1
#
_cell.length_a   1.000
_cell.length_b   1.000
_cell.length_c   1.000
_cell.angle_alpha   90.00
_cell.angle_beta   90.00
_cell.angle_gamma   90.00
#
_symmetry.space_group_name_H-M   'P 1'
#
loop_
_entity.id
_entity.type
_entity.pdbx_description
1 polymer ?
#
loop_
_entity_poly.entity_id
_entity_poly.type
_entity_poly.pdbx_seq_one_letter_code
_entity_poly.pdbx_strand_id
1 'polypeptide(L)'
;MKKRRIPIKLVPGAFDISTLLPLAASGLGIALIPRSFSELGPRGLVYREIVDSTLELSVGLAWKKGTRNAAVLNLVRVVKDMNL
;
A
#
# COMPACT_ATOMS: atom_id res chain seq x y z
N MET A 1 0.50 -18.75 -10.06
CA MET A 1 0.48 -19.73 -8.94
C MET A 1 -0.91 -20.32 -8.74
N LYS A 2 -1.03 -21.58 -8.29
CA LYS A 2 -2.32 -22.13 -7.81
C LYS A 2 -2.69 -21.40 -6.51
N LYS A 3 -3.91 -20.84 -6.41
CA LYS A 3 -4.43 -20.26 -5.16
C LYS A 3 -4.25 -21.28 -4.03
N ARG A 4 -3.37 -20.97 -3.07
CA ARG A 4 -3.19 -21.78 -1.86
C ARG A 4 -4.12 -21.26 -0.80
N ARG A 5 -4.91 -22.16 -0.21
CA ARG A 5 -5.83 -21.81 0.88
C ARG A 5 -5.07 -22.00 2.19
N ILE A 6 -4.56 -20.89 2.73
CA ILE A 6 -3.88 -20.86 4.02
C ILE A 6 -4.91 -20.46 5.07
N PRO A 7 -5.12 -21.24 6.15
CA PRO A 7 -5.99 -20.81 7.24
C PRO A 7 -5.33 -19.62 7.94
N ILE A 8 -5.98 -18.45 7.89
CA ILE A 8 -5.54 -17.24 8.56
C ILE A 8 -6.61 -16.78 9.54
N LYS A 9 -6.18 -16.29 10.70
CA LYS A 9 -7.04 -15.58 11.65
C LYS A 9 -6.85 -14.08 11.41
N LEU A 10 -7.89 -13.40 10.96
CA LEU A 10 -7.86 -11.95 10.80
C LEU A 10 -8.01 -11.27 12.16
N VAL A 11 -7.19 -10.24 12.40
CA VAL A 11 -7.34 -9.36 13.56
C VAL A 11 -8.41 -8.31 13.21
N PRO A 12 -9.55 -8.25 13.93
CA PRO A 12 -10.59 -7.27 13.66
C PRO A 12 -10.11 -5.83 13.88
N GLY A 13 -10.61 -4.89 13.07
CA GLY A 13 -10.40 -3.45 13.28
C GLY A 13 -9.07 -2.89 12.75
N ALA A 14 -8.18 -3.72 12.21
CA ALA A 14 -6.89 -3.29 11.67
C ALA A 14 -6.95 -3.16 10.13
N PHE A 15 -7.57 -2.10 9.64
CA PHE A 15 -7.79 -1.90 8.19
C PHE A 15 -6.90 -0.82 7.56
N ASP A 16 -6.25 0.01 8.38
CA ASP A 16 -5.34 1.05 7.93
C ASP A 16 -3.90 0.70 8.30
N ILE A 17 -2.94 1.09 7.44
CA ILE A 17 -1.51 0.82 7.65
C ILE A 17 -0.98 1.50 8.93
N SER A 18 -1.49 2.69 9.25
CA SER A 18 -1.14 3.40 10.48
C SER A 18 -1.54 2.65 11.76
N THR A 19 -2.55 1.77 11.67
CA THR A 19 -2.99 0.90 12.77
C THR A 19 -2.30 -0.46 12.74
N LEU A 20 -2.15 -1.06 11.55
CA LEU A 20 -1.58 -2.41 11.39
C LEU A 20 -0.11 -2.49 11.82
N LEU A 21 0.70 -1.47 11.51
CA LEU A 21 2.14 -1.50 11.81
C LEU A 21 2.44 -1.47 13.32
N PRO A 22 1.83 -0.59 14.14
CA PRO A 22 1.98 -0.65 15.60
C PRO A 22 1.51 -1.96 16.22
N LEU A 23 0.41 -2.56 15.74
CA LEU A 23 -0.08 -3.85 16.23
C LEU A 23 0.90 -5.00 15.93
N ALA A 24 1.48 -5.01 14.72
CA ALA A 24 2.53 -5.98 14.39
C ALA A 24 3.78 -5.77 15.27
N ALA A 25 4.17 -4.52 15.50
CA ALA A 25 5.32 -4.18 16.33
C ALA A 25 5.12 -4.54 17.82
N SER A 26 3.87 -4.55 18.29
CA SER A 26 3.54 -5.01 19.65
C SER A 26 3.46 -6.54 19.77
N GLY A 27 3.69 -7.29 18.69
CA GLY A 27 3.63 -8.75 18.68
C GLY A 27 2.23 -9.35 18.55
N LEU A 28 1.20 -8.55 18.23
CA LEU A 28 -0.18 -9.07 18.05
C LEU A 28 -0.35 -9.89 16.76
N GLY A 29 0.60 -9.81 15.83
CA GLY A 29 0.57 -10.59 14.60
C GLY A 29 1.55 -10.10 13.53
N ILE A 30 1.23 -10.38 12.28
CA ILE A 30 1.97 -9.92 11.09
C ILE A 30 1.04 -9.09 10.20
N ALA A 31 1.59 -8.14 9.45
CA ALA A 31 0.86 -7.32 8.48
C ALA A 31 1.40 -7.56 7.06
N LEU A 32 0.49 -7.58 6.08
CA LEU A 32 0.83 -7.47 4.67
C LEU A 32 0.71 -6.01 4.27
N ILE A 33 1.78 -5.45 3.69
CA ILE A 33 1.83 -4.05 3.28
C ILE A 33 2.36 -3.92 1.86
N PRO A 34 2.00 -2.85 1.12
CA PRO A 34 2.72 -2.50 -0.09
C PRO A 34 4.18 -2.15 0.23
N ARG A 35 5.09 -2.44 -0.69
CA ARG A 35 6.53 -2.19 -0.52
C ARG A 35 6.87 -0.74 -0.15
N SER A 36 6.11 0.23 -0.66
CA SER A 36 6.30 1.66 -0.36
C SER A 36 6.19 2.01 1.13
N PHE A 37 5.66 1.12 1.98
CA PHE A 37 5.53 1.33 3.42
C PHE A 37 6.60 0.60 4.26
N SER A 38 7.58 -0.07 3.65
CA SER A 38 8.60 -0.85 4.38
C SER A 38 9.55 0.00 5.24
N GLU A 39 9.47 1.32 5.13
CA GLU A 39 10.33 2.28 5.85
C GLU A 39 9.54 3.20 6.80
N LEU A 40 8.22 3.05 6.86
CA LEU A 40 7.32 3.99 7.56
C LEU A 40 6.83 3.48 8.92
N GLY A 41 7.26 2.29 9.36
CA GLY A 41 6.79 1.66 10.60
C GLY A 41 7.61 2.01 11.84
N PRO A 42 7.06 1.74 13.04
CA PRO A 42 7.82 1.85 14.28
C PRO A 42 8.99 0.85 14.31
N ARG A 43 10.00 1.14 15.14
CA ARG A 43 11.12 0.24 15.38
C ARG A 43 10.63 -1.12 15.90
N GLY A 44 11.42 -2.17 15.63
CA GLY A 44 11.12 -3.54 16.07
C GLY A 44 10.41 -4.41 15.04
N LEU A 45 10.04 -3.85 13.89
CA LEU A 45 9.52 -4.61 12.77
C LEU A 45 10.64 -5.23 11.94
N VAL A 46 10.42 -6.46 11.48
CA VAL A 46 11.25 -7.12 10.47
C VAL A 46 10.44 -7.22 9.19
N TYR A 47 10.96 -6.62 8.12
CA TYR A 47 10.31 -6.62 6.81
C TYR A 47 10.81 -7.80 5.98
N ARG A 48 9.87 -8.52 5.33
CA ARG A 48 10.16 -9.64 4.43
C ARG A 48 9.36 -9.44 3.14
N GLU A 49 10.07 -9.39 2.01
CA GLU A 49 9.44 -9.29 0.69
C GLU A 49 8.80 -10.62 0.31
N ILE A 50 7.58 -10.56 -0.24
CA ILE A 50 6.92 -11.73 -0.82
C ILE A 50 7.26 -11.72 -2.31
N VAL A 51 8.15 -12.63 -2.72
CA VAL A 51 8.60 -12.73 -4.11
C VAL A 51 7.55 -13.48 -4.94
N ASP A 52 6.60 -12.73 -5.48
CA ASP A 52 5.58 -13.22 -6.41
C ASP A 52 5.17 -12.09 -7.37
N SER A 53 5.45 -12.28 -8.67
CA SER A 53 5.14 -11.29 -9.71
C SER A 53 3.64 -11.09 -9.94
N THR A 54 2.78 -11.89 -9.30
CA THR A 54 1.33 -11.70 -9.33
C THR A 54 0.81 -10.80 -8.21
N LEU A 55 1.66 -10.40 -7.26
CA LEU A 55 1.31 -9.51 -6.14
C LEU A 55 1.70 -8.05 -6.44
N GLU A 56 1.19 -7.53 -7.55
CA GLU A 56 1.40 -6.15 -7.95
C GLU A 56 0.22 -5.27 -7.53
N LEU A 57 0.51 -4.09 -6.98
CA LEU A 57 -0.48 -3.07 -6.66
C LEU A 57 -0.25 -1.85 -7.55
N SER A 58 -1.21 -1.56 -8.42
CA SER A 58 -1.18 -0.33 -9.23
C SER A 58 -1.79 0.83 -8.46
N VAL A 59 -1.09 1.95 -8.43
CA VAL A 59 -1.60 3.23 -7.93
C VAL A 59 -1.80 4.14 -9.15
N GLY A 60 -2.91 4.86 -9.17
CA GLY A 60 -3.25 5.77 -10.25
C GLY A 60 -3.80 7.09 -9.74
N LEU A 61 -3.75 8.10 -10.59
CA LEU A 61 -4.41 9.38 -10.36
C LEU A 61 -5.81 9.36 -10.99
N ALA A 62 -6.79 9.90 -10.26
CA ALA A 62 -8.16 10.04 -10.75
C ALA A 62 -8.66 11.47 -10.53
N TRP A 63 -9.41 11.98 -11.51
CA TRP A 63 -10.03 13.30 -11.45
C TRP A 63 -11.32 13.32 -12.26
N LYS A 64 -12.16 14.34 -12.02
CA LYS A 64 -13.42 14.51 -12.76
C LYS A 64 -13.14 14.74 -14.24
N LYS A 65 -13.76 13.91 -15.10
CA LYS A 65 -13.71 14.08 -16.56
C LYS A 65 -14.22 15.48 -16.94
N GLY A 66 -13.50 16.15 -17.85
CA GLY A 66 -13.85 17.49 -18.31
C GLY A 66 -13.59 18.62 -17.30
N THR A 67 -12.83 18.37 -16.22
CA THR A 67 -12.41 19.43 -15.30
C THR A 67 -11.70 20.57 -16.04
N ARG A 68 -12.05 21.82 -15.70
CA ARG A 68 -11.37 23.04 -16.15
C ARG A 68 -10.52 23.68 -15.05
N ASN A 69 -10.40 23.02 -13.89
CA ASN A 69 -9.62 23.54 -12.77
C ASN A 69 -8.13 23.51 -13.15
N ALA A 70 -7.52 24.70 -13.25
CA ALA A 70 -6.12 24.86 -13.63
C ALA A 70 -5.16 24.13 -12.70
N ALA A 71 -5.44 24.05 -11.39
CA ALA A 71 -4.60 23.33 -10.44
C ALA A 71 -4.55 21.83 -10.75
N VAL A 72 -5.70 21.22 -11.06
CA VAL A 72 -5.77 19.79 -11.44
C VAL A 72 -5.04 19.54 -12.77
N LEU A 73 -5.26 20.40 -13.77
CA LEU A 73 -4.61 20.27 -15.07
C LEU A 73 -3.09 20.42 -14.97
N ASN A 74 -2.62 21.36 -14.15
CA ASN A 74 -1.19 21.55 -13.89
C ASN A 74 -0.58 20.34 -13.17
N LEU A 75 -1.26 19.78 -12.17
CA LEU A 75 -0.79 18.56 -11.49
C LEU A 75 -0.69 17.39 -12.46
N VAL A 76 -1.72 17.16 -13.29
CA VAL A 76 -1.70 16.09 -14.30
C VAL A 76 -0.56 16.28 -15.29
N ARG A 77 -0.27 17.52 -15.70
CA ARG A 77 0.88 17.84 -16.56
C ARG A 77 2.19 17.47 -15.88
N VAL A 78 2.42 17.96 -14.66
CA VAL A 78 3.65 17.67 -13.89
C VAL A 78 3.86 16.17 -13.74
N VAL A 79 2.82 15.41 -13.36
CA VAL A 79 2.95 13.98 -13.14
C VAL A 79 3.24 13.22 -14.44
N LYS A 80 2.68 13.65 -15.58
CA LYS A 80 3.02 13.05 -16.89
C LYS A 80 4.49 13.26 -17.24
N ASP A 81 5.06 14.40 -16.85
CA ASP A 81 6.47 14.72 -17.11
C ASP A 81 7.42 13.93 -16.18
N MET A 82 6.93 13.39 -15.06
CA MET A 82 7.75 12.67 -14.07
C MET A 82 8.18 11.25 -14.50
N ASN A 83 7.78 10.78 -15.68
CA ASN A 83 8.14 9.47 -16.22
C ASN A 83 7.94 8.31 -15.21
N LEU A 84 6.89 8.43 -14.39
CA LEU A 84 6.44 7.41 -13.45
C LEU A 84 5.80 6.22 -14.16
#